data_AF-A0A6A5QG63-F1
#
_entry.id   AF-A0A6A5QG63-F1
#
_cell.length_a   1.000
_cell.length_b   1.000
_cell.length_c   1.000
_cell.angle_alpha   90.00
_cell.angle_beta   90.00
_cell.angle_gamma   90.00
#
_symmetry.space_group_name_H-M   'P 1'
#
loop_
_entity.id
_entity.type
_entity.pdbx_description
1 polymer ?
#
loop_
_entity_poly.entity_id
_entity_poly.type
_entity_poly.pdbx_seq_one_letter_code
_entity_poly.pdbx_strand_id
1 'polypeptide(L)'
;MTSVYALGLAVLTGTAFSQQIHGTGGLPGFIIGALLIGAGVGAVRPNMTVFIIDQCPEEEPQILKLKNGSSVVTSRELTIQYIYNVNYWVINVGGLAGIVTTLTEKHAGFGYAFLISLCLMLVAAALFQAGYFHFNTGFDEFLVTAPPAGNVLTSVLRALRRRRDPNYQKSIQSGLEAQPAAQQDGAATASEDDILLSETKAALKACLLFLPFPALMLCIDIMDSGLVAEAGSMQTHGLPNDIMYNLNPIAVMILMPLFQGWLYPFLAKRKINFTPQHRIGVGLACAALAIGYTAGIQKLIYISGPCFARPLKCLSGDIPNDVSVGIQTPTYVFLALGKILAIVAGTELAYTRAPANMKSIVQAVFLLFSALGAVIGVGASFAAEDPNMVIVYGSIAGFLALVTVAFEFAVMRKTF
;
A
#
# COMPACT_ATOMS: atom_id res chain seq x y z
N MET A 1 12.96 -3.15 -15.32
CA MET A 1 11.68 -3.18 -14.56
C MET A 1 10.58 -2.48 -15.33
N THR A 2 10.76 -1.20 -15.71
CA THR A 2 9.80 -0.41 -16.49
C THR A 2 9.38 -1.05 -17.82
N SER A 3 10.31 -1.73 -18.51
CA SER A 3 10.01 -2.46 -19.75
C SER A 3 9.01 -3.60 -19.58
N VAL A 4 9.01 -4.29 -18.44
CA VAL A 4 8.05 -5.36 -18.13
C VAL A 4 6.66 -4.78 -17.94
N TYR A 5 6.57 -3.63 -17.26
CA TYR A 5 5.30 -2.91 -17.09
C TYR A 5 4.75 -2.44 -18.45
N ALA A 6 5.58 -1.78 -19.27
CA ALA A 6 5.17 -1.33 -20.60
C ALA A 6 4.74 -2.49 -21.52
N LEU A 7 5.45 -3.63 -21.46
CA LEU A 7 5.07 -4.84 -22.20
C LEU A 7 3.70 -5.36 -21.75
N GLY A 8 3.44 -5.42 -20.45
CA GLY A 8 2.14 -5.83 -19.92
C GLY A 8 0.99 -4.94 -20.40
N LEU A 9 1.19 -3.62 -20.38
CA LEU A 9 0.22 -2.65 -20.92
C LEU A 9 0.03 -2.79 -22.44
N ALA A 10 1.10 -3.10 -23.19
CA ALA A 10 1.03 -3.31 -24.63
C ALA A 10 0.23 -4.57 -24.98
N VAL A 11 0.44 -5.67 -24.24
CA VAL A 11 -0.35 -6.91 -24.37
C VAL A 11 -1.82 -6.64 -24.04
N LEU A 12 -2.10 -5.94 -22.94
CA LEU A 12 -3.47 -5.61 -22.53
C LEU A 12 -4.18 -4.71 -23.56
N THR A 13 -3.49 -3.69 -24.06
CA THR A 13 -4.02 -2.76 -25.07
C THR A 13 -4.28 -3.49 -26.39
N GLY A 14 -3.31 -4.27 -26.87
CA GLY A 14 -3.43 -5.02 -28.13
C GLY A 14 -4.55 -6.07 -28.07
N THR A 15 -4.71 -6.75 -26.94
CA THR A 15 -5.78 -7.75 -26.75
C THR A 15 -7.15 -7.08 -26.70
N ALA A 16 -7.28 -5.93 -26.05
CA ALA A 16 -8.53 -5.16 -25.99
C ALA A 16 -9.00 -4.63 -27.37
N PHE A 17 -8.08 -4.34 -28.30
CA PHE A 17 -8.45 -3.95 -29.67
C PHE A 17 -8.77 -5.14 -30.59
N SER A 18 -8.14 -6.29 -30.36
CA SER A 18 -8.12 -7.40 -31.33
C SER A 18 -9.04 -8.57 -30.99
N GLN A 19 -9.45 -8.74 -29.74
CA GLN A 19 -10.16 -9.92 -29.27
C GLN A 19 -11.29 -9.56 -28.30
N GLN A 20 -12.45 -10.20 -28.46
CA GLN A 20 -13.45 -10.23 -27.39
C GLN A 20 -12.91 -11.06 -26.22
N ILE A 21 -13.27 -10.70 -24.99
CA ILE A 21 -12.77 -11.38 -23.77
C ILE A 21 -13.05 -12.88 -23.78
N HIS A 22 -14.23 -13.29 -24.28
CA HIS A 22 -14.62 -14.71 -24.41
C HIS A 22 -14.21 -15.36 -25.76
N GLY A 23 -13.39 -14.65 -26.56
CA GLY A 23 -12.76 -15.21 -27.76
C GLY A 23 -11.53 -16.08 -27.42
N THR A 24 -10.92 -16.68 -28.45
CA THR A 24 -9.81 -17.64 -28.29
C THR A 24 -8.52 -17.01 -27.73
N GLY A 25 -8.31 -15.69 -27.93
CA GLY A 25 -7.11 -14.98 -27.46
C GLY A 25 -7.32 -13.92 -26.38
N GLY A 26 -8.58 -13.53 -26.08
CA GLY A 26 -8.89 -12.42 -25.18
C GLY A 26 -8.50 -12.68 -23.72
N LEU A 27 -9.04 -13.74 -23.13
CA LEU A 27 -8.79 -14.12 -21.73
C LEU A 27 -7.32 -14.45 -21.43
N PRO A 28 -6.60 -15.26 -22.24
CA PRO A 28 -5.16 -15.47 -22.03
C PRO A 28 -4.35 -14.17 -22.13
N GLY A 29 -4.69 -13.30 -23.07
CA GLY A 29 -4.06 -12.00 -23.25
C GLY A 29 -4.23 -11.09 -22.04
N PHE A 30 -5.45 -11.01 -21.51
CA PHE A 30 -5.75 -10.28 -20.28
C PHE A 30 -4.95 -10.79 -19.08
N ILE A 31 -4.89 -12.11 -18.87
CA ILE A 31 -4.14 -12.72 -17.75
C ILE A 31 -2.65 -12.40 -17.86
N ILE A 32 -2.04 -12.61 -19.04
CA ILE A 32 -0.62 -12.34 -19.25
C ILE A 32 -0.32 -10.85 -19.05
N GLY A 33 -1.15 -9.96 -19.61
CA GLY A 33 -1.04 -8.52 -19.43
C GLY A 33 -1.10 -8.13 -17.95
N ALA A 34 -2.09 -8.62 -17.21
CA ALA A 34 -2.26 -8.33 -15.78
C ALA A 34 -1.08 -8.82 -14.93
N LEU A 35 -0.55 -10.02 -15.20
CA LEU A 35 0.62 -10.57 -14.49
C LEU A 35 1.89 -9.74 -14.75
N LEU A 36 2.13 -9.34 -16.00
CA LEU A 36 3.26 -8.49 -16.37
C LEU A 36 3.16 -7.09 -15.75
N ILE A 37 1.95 -6.50 -15.74
CA ILE A 37 1.67 -5.24 -15.05
C ILE A 37 1.96 -5.39 -13.55
N GLY A 38 1.43 -6.43 -12.91
CA GLY A 38 1.66 -6.71 -11.49
C GLY A 38 3.15 -6.85 -11.15
N ALA A 39 3.91 -7.62 -11.96
CA ALA A 39 5.35 -7.77 -11.80
C ALA A 39 6.10 -6.44 -12.00
N GLY A 40 5.71 -5.66 -13.01
CA GLY A 40 6.30 -4.36 -13.33
C GLY A 40 6.06 -3.32 -12.21
N VAL A 41 4.82 -3.17 -11.78
CA VAL A 41 4.42 -2.26 -10.68
C VAL A 41 5.06 -2.67 -9.38
N GLY A 42 5.06 -3.98 -9.06
CA GLY A 42 5.68 -4.53 -7.85
C GLY A 42 7.19 -4.28 -7.78
N ALA A 43 7.85 -4.15 -8.93
CA ALA A 43 9.28 -3.83 -9.01
C ALA A 43 9.56 -2.31 -9.01
N VAL A 44 8.75 -1.50 -9.70
CA VAL A 44 8.98 -0.04 -9.80
C VAL A 44 8.59 0.69 -8.51
N ARG A 45 7.41 0.41 -7.96
CA ARG A 45 6.83 1.16 -6.83
C ARG A 45 7.71 1.22 -5.58
N PRO A 46 8.29 0.12 -5.06
CA PRO A 46 9.12 0.18 -3.86
C PRO A 46 10.48 0.86 -4.11
N ASN A 47 11.02 0.78 -5.32
CA ASN A 47 12.34 1.31 -5.65
C ASN A 47 12.31 2.80 -6.00
N MET A 48 11.21 3.31 -6.57
CA MET A 48 11.12 4.70 -7.02
C MET A 48 11.31 5.70 -5.87
N THR A 49 10.64 5.50 -4.73
CA THR A 49 10.75 6.45 -3.61
C THR A 49 12.11 6.38 -2.94
N VAL A 50 12.70 5.18 -2.83
CA VAL A 50 14.05 5.01 -2.28
C VAL A 50 15.08 5.69 -3.19
N PHE A 51 14.97 5.49 -4.50
CA PHE A 51 15.85 6.12 -5.48
C PHE A 51 15.87 7.66 -5.36
N ILE A 52 14.69 8.29 -5.20
CA ILE A 52 14.61 9.75 -5.03
C ILE A 52 15.29 10.20 -3.74
N ILE A 53 15.12 9.44 -2.64
CA ILE A 53 15.75 9.75 -1.35
C ILE A 53 17.26 9.64 -1.42
N ASP A 54 17.78 8.63 -2.13
CA ASP A 54 19.21 8.41 -2.30
C ASP A 54 19.87 9.55 -3.11
N GLN A 55 19.12 10.27 -3.94
CA GLN A 55 19.62 11.46 -4.65
C GLN A 55 19.79 12.70 -3.76
N CYS A 56 19.45 12.61 -2.47
CA CYS A 56 19.67 13.68 -1.49
C CYS A 56 20.74 13.27 -0.47
N PRO A 57 22.04 13.34 -0.84
CA PRO A 57 23.15 12.85 -0.01
C PRO A 57 23.52 13.75 1.18
N GLU A 58 22.84 14.88 1.42
CA GLU A 58 23.19 15.76 2.55
C GLU A 58 22.97 15.05 3.90
N GLU A 59 24.07 14.61 4.52
CA GLU A 59 24.08 13.98 5.84
C GLU A 59 24.40 14.97 6.97
N GLU A 60 25.10 16.07 6.66
CA GLU A 60 25.48 17.07 7.66
C GLU A 60 24.51 18.27 7.67
N PRO A 61 23.97 18.64 8.85
CA PRO A 61 23.09 19.79 8.98
C PRO A 61 23.85 21.08 8.64
N GLN A 62 23.48 21.74 7.55
CA GLN A 62 24.06 23.00 7.11
C GLN A 62 23.28 24.17 7.68
N ILE A 63 24.00 25.22 8.11
CA ILE A 63 23.39 26.47 8.54
C ILE A 63 23.23 27.37 7.32
N LEU A 64 22.03 27.42 6.76
CA LEU A 64 21.68 28.31 5.66
C LEU A 64 21.21 29.66 6.20
N LYS A 65 21.77 30.75 5.69
CA LYS A 65 21.23 32.10 5.93
C LYS A 65 20.17 32.41 4.88
N LEU A 66 18.92 32.56 5.30
CA LEU A 66 17.85 33.01 4.42
C LEU A 66 18.07 34.46 3.99
N LYS A 67 17.40 34.87 2.89
CA LYS A 67 17.40 36.25 2.37
C LYS A 67 16.92 37.30 3.39
N ASN A 68 16.22 36.88 4.44
CA ASN A 68 15.73 37.72 5.54
C ASN A 68 16.75 37.84 6.70
N GLY A 69 17.94 37.25 6.58
CA GLY A 69 18.99 37.27 7.62
C GLY A 69 18.86 36.23 8.72
N SER A 70 17.80 35.40 8.75
CA SER A 70 17.67 34.31 9.72
C SER A 70 18.49 33.09 9.32
N SER A 71 19.25 32.54 10.26
CA SER A 71 19.96 31.26 10.09
C SER A 71 19.02 30.10 10.37
N VAL A 72 18.88 29.17 9.43
CA VAL A 72 18.15 27.91 9.61
C VAL A 72 19.10 26.74 9.45
N VAL A 73 18.84 25.66 10.20
CA VAL A 73 19.59 24.41 10.10
C VAL A 73 18.84 23.47 9.17
N THR A 74 19.51 22.89 8.17
CA THR A 74 18.90 21.86 7.32
C THR A 74 18.75 20.55 8.10
N SER A 75 17.59 19.90 7.99
CA SER A 75 17.33 18.58 8.57
C SER A 75 16.97 17.61 7.45
N ARG A 76 17.73 16.52 7.37
CA ARG A 76 17.52 15.44 6.39
C ARG A 76 16.15 14.80 6.56
N GLU A 77 15.70 14.63 7.80
CA GLU A 77 14.39 14.08 8.13
C GLU A 77 13.26 14.93 7.55
N LEU A 78 13.37 16.26 7.64
CA LEU A 78 12.38 17.18 7.11
C LEU A 78 12.35 17.16 5.57
N THR A 79 13.51 17.08 4.92
CA THR A 79 13.63 16.94 3.46
C THR A 79 13.03 15.62 2.97
N ILE A 80 13.34 14.50 3.65
CA ILE A 80 12.76 13.19 3.35
C ILE A 80 11.24 13.22 3.52
N GLN A 81 10.72 13.80 4.62
CA GLN A 81 9.28 13.97 4.82
C GLN A 81 8.63 14.80 3.72
N TYR A 82 9.28 15.87 3.27
CA TYR A 82 8.82 16.68 2.15
C TYR A 82 8.75 15.87 0.85
N ILE A 83 9.79 15.10 0.52
CA ILE A 83 9.81 14.21 -0.66
C ILE A 83 8.66 13.20 -0.60
N TYR A 84 8.45 12.55 0.56
CA TYR A 84 7.33 11.63 0.75
C TYR A 84 5.97 12.32 0.56
N ASN A 85 5.80 13.53 1.09
CA ASN A 85 4.57 14.31 0.94
C ASN A 85 4.31 14.69 -0.53
N VAL A 86 5.33 15.18 -1.25
CA VAL A 86 5.21 15.52 -2.67
C VAL A 86 4.90 14.28 -3.50
N ASN A 87 5.63 13.18 -3.29
CA ASN A 87 5.37 11.92 -3.98
C ASN A 87 3.93 11.43 -3.73
N TYR A 88 3.44 11.55 -2.50
CA TYR A 88 2.07 11.18 -2.15
C TYR A 88 1.03 12.07 -2.87
N TRP A 89 1.26 13.38 -2.95
CA TRP A 89 0.41 14.30 -3.72
C TRP A 89 0.37 13.94 -5.20
N VAL A 90 1.54 13.70 -5.81
CA VAL A 90 1.64 13.31 -7.22
C VAL A 90 0.89 12.01 -7.50
N ILE A 91 0.98 11.01 -6.60
CA ILE A 91 0.25 9.74 -6.73
C ILE A 91 -1.27 9.96 -6.72
N ASN A 92 -1.80 10.80 -5.83
CA ASN A 92 -3.24 11.04 -5.75
C ASN A 92 -3.76 11.87 -6.94
N VAL A 93 -3.00 12.87 -7.38
CA VAL A 93 -3.31 13.63 -8.61
C VAL A 93 -3.29 12.68 -9.83
N GLY A 94 -2.28 11.82 -9.94
CA GLY A 94 -2.22 10.78 -10.97
C GLY A 94 -3.40 9.81 -10.90
N GLY A 95 -3.91 9.51 -9.70
CA GLY A 95 -5.11 8.71 -9.49
C GLY A 95 -6.37 9.30 -10.13
N LEU A 96 -6.45 10.63 -10.29
CA LEU A 96 -7.57 11.29 -10.98
C LEU A 96 -7.57 11.07 -12.50
N ALA A 97 -6.49 10.51 -13.07
CA ALA A 97 -6.49 10.07 -14.47
C ALA A 97 -7.56 9.00 -14.73
N GLY A 98 -8.05 8.33 -13.67
CA GLY A 98 -9.23 7.46 -13.73
C GLY A 98 -10.44 8.15 -14.36
N ILE A 99 -10.67 9.44 -14.12
CA ILE A 99 -11.78 10.19 -14.75
C ILE A 99 -11.67 10.15 -16.29
N VAL A 100 -10.46 10.36 -16.82
CA VAL A 100 -10.22 10.38 -18.26
C VAL A 100 -10.34 8.97 -18.86
N THR A 101 -9.78 7.95 -18.20
CA THR A 101 -9.80 6.58 -18.72
C THR A 101 -11.21 5.99 -18.71
N THR A 102 -11.97 6.20 -17.62
CA THR A 102 -13.35 5.70 -17.48
C THR A 102 -14.33 6.39 -18.45
N LEU A 103 -14.17 7.70 -18.68
CA LEU A 103 -14.95 8.41 -19.70
C LEU A 103 -14.57 7.96 -21.11
N THR A 104 -13.29 7.72 -21.37
CA THR A 104 -12.81 7.20 -22.66
C THR A 104 -13.33 5.79 -22.90
N GLU A 105 -13.33 4.93 -21.89
CA GLU A 105 -13.93 3.59 -21.97
C GLU A 105 -15.40 3.68 -22.39
N LYS A 106 -16.19 4.53 -21.71
CA LYS A 106 -17.61 4.68 -22.01
C LYS A 106 -17.90 5.16 -23.45
N HIS A 107 -17.06 6.03 -24.02
CA HIS A 107 -17.34 6.66 -25.32
C HIS A 107 -16.57 6.04 -26.50
N ALA A 108 -15.38 5.48 -26.26
CA ALA A 108 -14.47 4.96 -27.28
C ALA A 108 -14.13 3.47 -27.07
N GLY A 109 -14.34 2.91 -25.87
CA GLY A 109 -14.09 1.52 -25.55
C GLY A 109 -12.77 1.26 -24.81
N PHE A 110 -12.65 0.05 -24.26
CA PHE A 110 -11.52 -0.37 -23.42
C PHE A 110 -10.14 -0.24 -24.08
N GLY A 111 -10.03 -0.50 -25.39
CA GLY A 111 -8.76 -0.41 -26.11
C GLY A 111 -8.13 0.97 -26.02
N TYR A 112 -8.91 2.04 -26.18
CA TYR A 112 -8.43 3.41 -26.07
C TYR A 112 -8.10 3.81 -24.63
N ALA A 113 -8.88 3.34 -23.65
CA ALA A 113 -8.58 3.56 -22.23
C ALA A 113 -7.23 2.95 -21.82
N PHE A 114 -6.94 1.72 -22.25
CA PHE A 114 -5.64 1.08 -22.02
C PHE A 114 -4.51 1.73 -22.82
N LEU A 115 -4.78 2.19 -24.05
CA LEU A 115 -3.81 2.90 -24.87
C LEU A 115 -3.32 4.19 -24.23
N ILE A 116 -4.22 4.98 -23.61
CA ILE A 116 -3.83 6.18 -22.85
C ILE A 116 -2.81 5.80 -21.76
N SER A 117 -3.10 4.74 -21.00
CA SER A 117 -2.21 4.25 -19.93
C SER A 117 -0.86 3.79 -20.48
N LEU A 118 -0.84 3.09 -21.62
CA LEU A 118 0.38 2.68 -22.31
C LEU A 118 1.23 3.88 -22.75
N CYS A 119 0.61 4.86 -23.41
CA CYS A 119 1.30 6.07 -23.88
C CYS A 119 1.92 6.85 -22.71
N LEU A 120 1.17 7.06 -21.63
CA LEU A 120 1.70 7.72 -20.42
C LEU A 120 2.88 6.96 -19.81
N MET A 121 2.80 5.62 -19.78
CA MET A 121 3.90 4.78 -19.29
C MET A 121 5.15 4.89 -20.17
N LEU A 122 4.99 4.89 -21.50
CA LEU A 122 6.10 5.03 -22.43
C LEU A 122 6.76 6.42 -22.33
N VAL A 123 5.95 7.47 -22.18
CA VAL A 123 6.46 8.84 -21.94
C VAL A 123 7.23 8.89 -20.61
N ALA A 124 6.67 8.34 -19.53
CA ALA A 124 7.35 8.29 -18.23
C ALA A 124 8.68 7.52 -18.30
N ALA A 125 8.69 6.38 -19.00
CA ALA A 125 9.90 5.58 -19.22
C ALA A 125 10.95 6.34 -20.05
N ALA A 126 10.53 7.04 -21.11
CA ALA A 126 11.41 7.84 -21.95
C ALA A 126 12.01 9.02 -21.18
N LEU A 127 11.21 9.74 -20.39
CA LEU A 127 11.67 10.83 -19.53
C LEU A 127 12.67 10.33 -18.49
N PHE A 128 12.37 9.21 -17.83
CA PHE A 128 13.30 8.62 -16.86
C PHE A 128 14.60 8.18 -17.52
N GLN A 129 14.55 7.53 -18.69
CA GLN A 129 15.74 7.09 -19.42
C GLN A 129 16.58 8.27 -19.90
N ALA A 130 15.95 9.32 -20.41
CA ALA A 130 16.63 10.54 -20.85
C ALA A 130 17.30 11.26 -19.67
N GLY A 131 16.60 11.39 -18.54
CA GLY A 131 17.16 11.93 -17.31
C GLY A 131 18.32 11.10 -16.78
N TYR A 132 18.16 9.78 -16.71
CA TYR A 132 19.21 8.86 -16.29
C TYR A 132 20.45 9.00 -17.17
N PHE A 133 20.31 9.01 -18.50
CA PHE A 133 21.44 9.20 -19.40
C PHE A 133 22.09 10.57 -19.18
N HIS A 134 21.31 11.65 -19.10
CA HIS A 134 21.83 13.00 -18.91
C HIS A 134 22.62 13.17 -17.60
N PHE A 135 22.09 12.68 -16.47
CA PHE A 135 22.73 12.81 -15.16
C PHE A 135 23.86 11.81 -14.92
N ASN A 136 23.90 10.70 -15.65
CA ASN A 136 24.95 9.67 -15.53
C ASN A 136 26.11 9.86 -16.53
N THR A 137 25.91 10.65 -17.61
CA THR A 137 26.94 10.93 -18.63
C THR A 137 27.37 12.40 -18.69
N GLY A 138 26.77 13.25 -17.85
CA GLY A 138 27.19 14.64 -17.65
C GLY A 138 28.57 14.75 -17.00
N PHE A 139 29.22 15.91 -17.17
CA PHE A 139 30.59 16.21 -16.72
C PHE A 139 30.80 16.11 -15.19
N ASP A 140 29.73 16.11 -14.41
CA ASP A 140 29.73 15.82 -12.97
C ASP A 140 28.73 14.67 -12.71
N GLU A 141 29.22 13.54 -12.20
CA GLU A 141 28.40 12.37 -11.83
C GLU A 141 27.51 12.74 -10.62
N PHE A 142 26.33 13.28 -10.89
CA PHE A 142 25.41 13.77 -9.86
C PHE A 142 24.52 12.65 -9.28
N LEU A 143 24.45 11.50 -9.97
CA LEU A 143 23.68 10.34 -9.52
C LEU A 143 24.43 9.60 -8.42
N VAL A 144 23.85 9.62 -7.20
CA VAL A 144 24.38 8.83 -6.10
C VAL A 144 23.96 7.38 -6.30
N THR A 145 24.93 6.53 -6.62
CA THR A 145 24.73 5.08 -6.63
C THR A 145 25.12 4.51 -5.27
N ALA A 146 24.13 4.11 -4.47
CA ALA A 146 24.40 3.42 -3.22
C ALA A 146 25.10 2.08 -3.52
N PRO A 147 26.23 1.74 -2.87
CA PRO A 147 26.87 0.44 -3.05
C PRO A 147 25.89 -0.67 -2.67
N PRO A 148 25.90 -1.83 -3.37
CA PRO A 148 24.98 -2.91 -3.08
C PRO A 148 25.18 -3.39 -1.63
N ALA A 149 24.22 -3.05 -0.77
CA ALA A 149 24.16 -3.56 0.58
C ALA A 149 24.07 -5.10 0.50
N GLY A 150 24.98 -5.79 1.21
CA GLY A 150 25.02 -7.26 1.20
C GLY A 150 23.66 -7.87 1.53
N ASN A 151 23.39 -9.08 1.02
CA ASN A 151 22.09 -9.72 1.20
C ASN A 151 21.93 -10.25 2.64
N VAL A 152 21.29 -9.45 3.48
CA VAL A 152 21.01 -9.76 4.90
C VAL A 152 20.29 -11.09 5.06
N LEU A 153 19.38 -11.45 4.16
CA LEU A 153 18.68 -12.74 4.21
C LEU A 153 19.65 -13.92 4.05
N THR A 154 20.64 -13.79 3.15
CA THR A 154 21.67 -14.83 3.00
C THR A 154 22.58 -14.90 4.21
N SER A 155 22.89 -13.77 4.86
CA SER A 155 23.65 -13.74 6.11
C SER A 155 22.89 -14.43 7.24
N VAL A 156 21.59 -14.16 7.38
CA VAL A 156 20.72 -14.85 8.36
C VAL A 156 20.63 -16.35 8.08
N LEU A 157 20.42 -16.76 6.81
CA LEU A 157 20.37 -18.17 6.44
C LEU A 157 21.71 -18.88 6.69
N ARG A 158 22.85 -18.23 6.41
CA ARG A 158 24.17 -18.76 6.74
C ARG A 158 24.38 -18.86 8.24
N ALA A 159 24.02 -17.83 9.01
CA ALA A 159 24.11 -17.84 10.47
C ALA A 159 23.26 -18.97 11.09
N LEU A 160 22.02 -19.18 10.61
CA LEU A 160 21.18 -20.31 11.03
C LEU A 160 21.79 -21.66 10.67
N ARG A 161 22.40 -21.80 9.48
CA ARG A 161 23.10 -23.03 9.07
C ARG A 161 24.33 -23.30 9.94
N ARG A 162 25.17 -22.29 10.20
CA ARG A 162 26.34 -22.39 11.09
C ARG A 162 25.93 -22.75 12.51
N ARG A 163 24.89 -22.12 13.05
CA ARG A 163 24.37 -22.42 14.39
C ARG A 163 23.86 -23.86 14.52
N ARG A 164 23.40 -24.47 13.43
CA ARG A 164 22.97 -25.88 13.39
C ARG A 164 24.14 -26.86 13.26
N ASP A 165 25.35 -26.38 12.93
CA ASP A 165 26.55 -27.21 12.82
C ASP A 165 27.14 -27.47 14.23
N PRO A 166 27.21 -28.75 14.67
CA PRO A 166 27.73 -29.10 15.98
C PRO A 166 29.22 -28.72 16.16
N ASN A 167 30.00 -28.61 15.08
CA ASN A 167 31.40 -28.18 15.15
C ASN A 167 31.52 -26.69 15.43
N TYR A 168 30.64 -25.88 14.85
CA TYR A 168 30.59 -24.44 15.12
C TYR A 168 30.20 -24.16 16.57
N GLN A 169 29.23 -24.91 17.11
CA GLN A 169 28.80 -24.74 18.49
C GLN A 169 29.90 -25.11 19.50
N LYS A 170 30.68 -26.16 19.23
CA LYS A 170 31.88 -26.50 19.99
C LYS A 170 32.96 -25.40 19.90
N SER A 171 33.14 -24.80 18.72
CA SER A 171 34.13 -23.72 18.52
C SER A 171 33.82 -22.45 19.33
N ILE A 172 32.53 -22.09 19.45
CA ILE A 172 32.10 -20.97 20.30
C ILE A 172 32.35 -21.29 21.77
N GLN A 173 32.04 -22.51 22.19
CA GLN A 173 32.22 -22.94 23.57
C GLN A 173 33.71 -22.97 23.97
N SER A 174 34.59 -23.49 23.10
CA SER A 174 36.04 -23.44 23.31
C SER A 174 36.60 -22.02 23.29
N GLY A 175 36.02 -21.11 22.49
CA GLY A 175 36.43 -19.71 22.42
C GLY A 175 36.06 -18.91 23.67
N LEU A 176 34.92 -19.23 24.30
CA LEU A 176 34.49 -18.68 25.59
C LEU A 176 35.35 -19.17 26.76
N GLU A 177 35.78 -20.44 26.71
CA GLU A 177 36.68 -21.03 27.72
C GLU A 177 38.12 -20.51 27.63
N ALA A 178 38.54 -20.00 26.46
CA ALA A 178 39.86 -19.42 26.24
C ALA A 178 39.97 -17.92 26.60
N GLN A 179 38.87 -17.25 26.95
CA GLN A 179 38.89 -15.84 27.35
C GLN A 179 39.36 -15.67 28.81
N PRO A 180 40.29 -14.73 29.09
CA PRO A 180 40.81 -14.52 30.44
C PRO A 180 39.71 -14.08 31.40
N ALA A 181 39.75 -14.60 32.63
CA ALA A 181 38.72 -14.45 33.67
C ALA A 181 38.33 -12.99 34.01
N ALA A 182 39.17 -12.01 33.69
CA ALA A 182 38.89 -10.58 33.88
C ALA A 182 37.75 -10.05 32.98
N GLN A 183 37.33 -10.80 31.96
CA GLN A 183 36.24 -10.44 31.04
C GLN A 183 34.94 -11.22 31.29
N GLN A 184 34.91 -12.08 32.32
CA GLN A 184 33.78 -12.98 32.61
C GLN A 184 32.66 -12.31 33.43
N ASP A 185 32.89 -11.14 34.04
CA ASP A 185 31.92 -10.49 34.93
C ASP A 185 30.93 -9.51 34.25
N GLY A 186 30.88 -9.47 32.91
CA GLY A 186 29.89 -8.63 32.23
C GLY A 186 29.85 -8.83 30.73
N ALA A 187 28.90 -9.66 30.28
CA ALA A 187 28.59 -9.96 28.89
C ALA A 187 29.70 -10.74 28.15
N ALA A 188 29.53 -12.06 28.08
CA ALA A 188 30.09 -12.87 27.01
C ALA A 188 29.92 -12.12 25.68
N THR A 189 31.02 -11.84 24.97
CA THR A 189 30.99 -11.17 23.67
C THR A 189 30.17 -12.02 22.71
N ALA A 190 28.91 -11.62 22.53
CA ALA A 190 27.98 -12.32 21.65
C ALA A 190 28.61 -12.42 20.26
N SER A 191 28.59 -13.61 19.66
CA SER A 191 29.04 -13.81 18.28
C SER A 191 28.31 -12.82 17.37
N GLU A 192 28.95 -12.35 16.32
CA GLU A 192 28.31 -11.52 15.29
C GLU A 192 27.05 -12.20 14.75
N ASP A 193 27.07 -13.54 14.64
CA ASP A 193 25.90 -14.34 14.26
C ASP A 193 24.80 -14.29 15.35
N ASP A 194 25.14 -14.25 16.64
CA ASP A 194 24.15 -14.14 17.73
C ASP A 194 23.50 -12.76 17.78
N ILE A 195 24.28 -11.70 17.54
CA ILE A 195 23.76 -10.34 17.41
C ILE A 195 22.78 -10.27 16.23
N LEU A 196 23.20 -10.71 15.04
CA LEU A 196 22.35 -10.74 13.84
C LEU A 196 21.06 -11.55 14.04
N LEU A 197 21.15 -12.73 14.68
CA LEU A 197 19.98 -13.56 14.95
C LEU A 197 19.05 -12.94 16.00
N SER A 198 19.61 -12.26 17.01
CA SER A 198 18.82 -11.56 18.03
C SER A 198 18.08 -10.35 17.46
N GLU A 199 18.74 -9.55 16.62
CA GLU A 199 18.15 -8.44 15.86
C GLU A 199 17.05 -8.93 14.92
N THR A 200 17.32 -10.02 14.19
CA THR A 200 16.33 -10.67 13.31
C THR A 200 15.10 -11.13 14.09
N LYS A 201 15.30 -11.75 15.25
CA LYS A 201 14.20 -12.20 16.11
C LYS A 201 13.38 -11.02 16.65
N ALA A 202 14.04 -9.93 17.06
CA ALA A 202 13.38 -8.72 17.51
C ALA A 202 12.57 -8.07 16.37
N ALA A 203 13.14 -8.00 15.17
CA ALA A 203 12.47 -7.49 13.97
C ALA A 203 11.22 -8.32 13.61
N LEU A 204 11.33 -9.65 13.56
CA LEU A 204 10.19 -10.53 13.30
C LEU A 204 9.10 -10.41 14.37
N LYS A 205 9.47 -10.24 15.63
CA LYS A 205 8.51 -9.98 16.72
C LYS A 205 7.84 -8.62 16.57
N ALA A 206 8.54 -7.61 16.07
CA ALA A 206 7.95 -6.31 15.74
C ALA A 206 6.95 -6.43 14.58
N CYS A 207 7.20 -7.30 13.60
CA CYS A 207 6.27 -7.55 12.49
C CYS A 207 4.92 -8.13 12.92
N LEU A 208 4.80 -8.72 14.13
CA LEU A 208 3.50 -9.15 14.66
C LEU A 208 2.50 -8.00 14.81
N LEU A 209 3.00 -6.77 14.88
CA LEU A 209 2.17 -5.56 14.88
C LEU A 209 1.44 -5.35 13.54
N PHE A 210 1.87 -6.03 12.47
CA PHE A 210 1.24 -5.97 11.15
C PHE A 210 0.17 -7.03 10.93
N LEU A 211 -0.09 -7.89 11.93
CA LEU A 211 -1.13 -8.92 11.87
C LEU A 211 -2.56 -8.43 11.56
N PRO A 212 -3.00 -7.19 11.88
CA PRO A 212 -4.31 -6.71 11.43
C PRO A 212 -4.34 -6.24 9.96
N PHE A 213 -3.20 -6.02 9.31
CA PHE A 213 -3.15 -5.49 7.94
C PHE A 213 -3.73 -6.43 6.87
N PRO A 214 -3.60 -7.77 6.94
CA PRO A 214 -4.32 -8.66 6.04
C PRO A 214 -5.84 -8.46 6.08
N ALA A 215 -6.42 -8.28 7.27
CA ALA A 215 -7.86 -8.02 7.42
C ALA A 215 -8.26 -6.66 6.84
N LEU A 216 -7.42 -5.65 7.04
CA LEU A 216 -7.62 -4.33 6.44
C LEU A 216 -7.53 -4.38 4.90
N MET A 217 -6.54 -5.08 4.35
CA MET A 217 -6.38 -5.20 2.90
C MET A 217 -7.51 -6.00 2.28
N LEU A 218 -7.94 -7.11 2.91
CA LEU A 218 -9.17 -7.81 2.53
C LEU A 218 -10.36 -6.85 2.39
N CYS A 219 -10.58 -5.99 3.40
CA CYS A 219 -11.66 -5.01 3.39
C CYS A 219 -11.49 -3.96 2.28
N ILE A 220 -10.28 -3.46 2.06
CA ILE A 220 -10.01 -2.47 1.01
C ILE A 220 -10.25 -3.10 -0.37
N ASP A 221 -9.70 -4.29 -0.63
CA ASP A 221 -9.74 -4.92 -1.96
C ASP A 221 -11.17 -5.36 -2.34
N ILE A 222 -11.94 -5.88 -1.38
CA ILE A 222 -13.35 -6.23 -1.62
C ILE A 222 -14.21 -5.00 -1.85
N MET A 223 -13.88 -3.86 -1.22
CA MET A 223 -14.59 -2.59 -1.43
C MET A 223 -14.20 -1.92 -2.74
N ASP A 224 -12.91 -1.91 -3.10
CA ASP A 224 -12.43 -1.27 -4.33
C ASP A 224 -13.08 -1.91 -5.56
N SER A 225 -13.24 -3.24 -5.56
CA SER A 225 -13.97 -3.97 -6.61
C SER A 225 -15.49 -3.95 -6.42
N GLY A 226 -15.95 -4.13 -5.18
CA GLY A 226 -17.36 -4.24 -4.83
C GLY A 226 -18.16 -2.95 -5.05
N LEU A 227 -17.60 -1.78 -4.72
CA LEU A 227 -18.29 -0.50 -4.89
C LEU A 227 -18.54 -0.16 -6.35
N VAL A 228 -17.62 -0.54 -7.24
CA VAL A 228 -17.80 -0.40 -8.70
C VAL A 228 -18.91 -1.31 -9.19
N ALA A 229 -18.94 -2.56 -8.72
CA ALA A 229 -20.02 -3.50 -9.04
C ALA A 229 -21.39 -3.03 -8.50
N GLU A 230 -21.42 -2.56 -7.25
CA GLU A 230 -22.59 -1.99 -6.60
C GLU A 230 -23.10 -0.76 -7.35
N ALA A 231 -22.22 0.16 -7.76
CA ALA A 231 -22.58 1.33 -8.56
C ALA A 231 -23.24 0.96 -9.89
N GLY A 232 -22.88 -0.20 -10.48
CA GLY A 232 -23.55 -0.72 -11.68
C GLY A 232 -24.98 -1.20 -11.48
N SER A 233 -25.40 -1.40 -10.24
CA SER A 233 -26.79 -1.69 -9.88
C SER A 233 -27.61 -0.45 -9.45
N MET A 234 -26.99 0.73 -9.49
CA MET A 234 -27.52 2.00 -8.99
C MET A 234 -27.78 3.00 -10.13
N GLN A 235 -28.58 4.03 -9.87
CA GLN A 235 -28.78 5.13 -10.79
C GLN A 235 -27.53 6.03 -10.86
N THR A 236 -26.78 5.92 -11.94
CA THR A 236 -25.54 6.70 -12.18
C THR A 236 -25.76 8.02 -12.92
N HIS A 237 -26.99 8.31 -13.37
CA HIS A 237 -27.34 9.58 -14.05
C HIS A 237 -26.45 9.87 -15.27
N GLY A 238 -26.04 8.83 -16.00
CA GLY A 238 -25.19 8.97 -17.18
C GLY A 238 -23.69 8.99 -16.89
N LEU A 239 -23.27 8.74 -15.65
CA LEU A 239 -21.87 8.53 -15.30
C LEU A 239 -21.46 7.04 -15.42
N PRO A 240 -20.20 6.73 -15.81
CA PRO A 240 -19.65 5.38 -15.65
C PRO A 240 -19.62 4.94 -14.18
N ASN A 241 -19.80 3.65 -13.88
CA ASN A 241 -19.85 3.15 -12.50
C ASN A 241 -18.51 3.30 -11.78
N ASP A 242 -17.43 3.02 -12.50
CA ASP A 242 -16.04 3.10 -12.08
C ASP A 242 -15.53 4.53 -11.87
N ILE A 243 -16.23 5.56 -12.38
CA ILE A 243 -15.87 6.95 -12.10
C ILE A 243 -15.95 7.28 -10.60
N MET A 244 -16.81 6.57 -9.85
CA MET A 244 -16.96 6.73 -8.40
C MET A 244 -15.67 6.39 -7.64
N TYR A 245 -14.81 5.53 -8.20
CA TYR A 245 -13.51 5.19 -7.62
C TYR A 245 -12.61 6.43 -7.40
N ASN A 246 -12.78 7.48 -8.21
CA ASN A 246 -12.04 8.74 -8.08
C ASN A 246 -12.41 9.53 -6.80
N LEU A 247 -13.51 9.21 -6.13
CA LEU A 247 -13.85 9.80 -4.83
C LEU A 247 -12.81 9.46 -3.76
N ASN A 248 -12.10 8.32 -3.87
CA ASN A 248 -11.05 7.95 -2.92
C ASN A 248 -9.84 8.92 -2.97
N PRO A 249 -9.14 9.12 -4.10
CA PRO A 249 -8.04 10.09 -4.16
C PRO A 249 -8.49 11.53 -3.87
N ILE A 250 -9.71 11.93 -4.26
CA ILE A 250 -10.27 13.25 -3.91
C ILE A 250 -10.39 13.38 -2.39
N ALA A 251 -10.99 12.41 -1.71
CA ALA A 251 -11.13 12.41 -0.27
C ALA A 251 -9.75 12.45 0.41
N VAL A 252 -8.78 11.68 -0.09
CA VAL A 252 -7.41 11.68 0.45
C VAL A 252 -6.75 13.05 0.33
N MET A 253 -6.85 13.70 -0.83
CA MET A 253 -6.29 15.03 -1.09
C MET A 253 -6.89 16.12 -0.20
N ILE A 254 -8.16 15.99 0.22
CA ILE A 254 -8.82 16.94 1.12
C ILE A 254 -8.48 16.62 2.58
N LEU A 255 -8.52 15.35 2.98
CA LEU A 255 -8.35 14.92 4.36
C LEU A 255 -6.91 15.04 4.84
N MET A 256 -5.92 14.77 3.99
CA MET A 256 -4.51 14.84 4.37
C MET A 256 -4.06 16.24 4.85
N PRO A 257 -4.28 17.34 4.11
CA PRO A 257 -3.92 18.67 4.59
C PRO A 257 -4.74 19.07 5.82
N LEU A 258 -5.99 18.63 5.93
CA LEU A 258 -6.80 18.84 7.14
C LEU A 258 -6.20 18.13 8.35
N PHE A 259 -5.64 16.93 8.16
CA PHE A 259 -5.00 16.18 9.23
C PHE A 259 -3.71 16.85 9.69
N GLN A 260 -2.86 17.23 8.74
CA GLN A 260 -1.57 17.86 9.01
C GLN A 260 -1.71 19.29 9.56
N GLY A 261 -2.61 20.08 8.98
CA GLY A 261 -2.79 21.49 9.34
C GLY A 261 -3.70 21.72 10.55
N TRP A 262 -4.67 20.84 10.79
CA TRP A 262 -5.69 21.04 11.83
C TRP A 262 -5.75 19.91 12.86
N LEU A 263 -5.96 18.65 12.44
CA LEU A 263 -6.20 17.55 13.38
C LEU A 263 -5.01 17.29 14.32
N TYR A 264 -3.80 17.08 13.76
CA TYR A 264 -2.63 16.77 14.58
C TYR A 264 -2.23 17.94 15.50
N PRO A 265 -2.19 19.21 15.03
CA PRO A 265 -1.96 20.35 15.93
C PRO A 265 -3.05 20.50 17.00
N PHE A 266 -4.32 20.21 16.67
CA PHE A 266 -5.42 20.25 17.63
C PHE A 266 -5.27 19.19 18.73
N LEU A 267 -4.96 17.95 18.35
CA LEU A 267 -4.71 16.84 19.29
C LEU A 267 -3.49 17.13 20.18
N ALA A 268 -2.43 17.69 19.60
CA ALA A 268 -1.24 18.13 20.32
C ALA A 268 -1.56 19.24 21.33
N LYS A 269 -2.37 20.25 20.95
CA LYS A 269 -2.87 21.29 21.87
C LYS A 269 -3.67 20.71 23.04
N ARG A 270 -4.41 19.63 22.79
CA ARG A 270 -5.17 18.90 23.83
C ARG A 270 -4.34 17.89 24.63
N LYS A 271 -3.03 17.78 24.37
CA LYS A 271 -2.11 16.81 25.00
C LYS A 271 -2.56 15.35 24.82
N ILE A 272 -3.28 15.06 23.74
CA ILE A 272 -3.70 13.71 23.39
C ILE A 272 -2.60 13.10 22.53
N ASN A 273 -1.90 12.10 23.06
CA ASN A 273 -0.85 11.39 22.34
C ASN A 273 -1.46 10.45 21.31
N PHE A 274 -1.61 10.93 20.07
CA PHE A 274 -2.12 10.13 18.97
C PHE A 274 -1.01 9.29 18.34
N THR A 275 -0.59 8.25 19.06
CA THR A 275 0.51 7.37 18.66
C THR A 275 0.18 6.64 17.34
N PRO A 276 1.20 6.24 16.55
CA PRO A 276 1.00 5.45 15.33
C PRO A 276 0.19 4.16 15.55
N GLN A 277 0.25 3.58 16.76
CA GLN A 277 -0.51 2.38 17.11
C GLN A 277 -2.02 2.68 17.22
N HIS A 278 -2.42 3.75 17.91
CA HIS A 278 -3.83 4.16 17.97
C HIS A 278 -4.34 4.68 16.62
N ARG A 279 -3.48 5.31 15.80
CA ARG A 279 -3.82 5.65 14.41
C ARG A 279 -4.24 4.42 13.62
N ILE A 280 -3.52 3.30 13.76
CA ILE A 280 -3.89 2.03 13.11
C ILE A 280 -5.26 1.55 13.59
N GLY A 281 -5.53 1.53 14.89
CA GLY A 281 -6.81 1.05 15.41
C GLY A 281 -8.01 1.93 15.01
N VAL A 282 -7.87 3.26 15.02
CA VAL A 282 -8.90 4.16 14.47
C VAL A 282 -9.08 3.94 12.97
N GLY A 283 -8.00 3.72 12.21
CA GLY A 283 -8.08 3.42 10.79
C GLY A 283 -8.81 2.11 10.48
N LEU A 284 -8.58 1.05 11.27
CA LEU A 284 -9.30 -0.21 11.20
C LEU A 284 -10.80 -0.01 11.51
N ALA A 285 -11.13 0.79 12.53
CA ALA A 285 -12.51 1.13 12.86
C ALA A 285 -13.20 1.88 11.72
N CYS A 286 -12.54 2.86 11.10
CA CYS A 286 -13.07 3.58 9.93
C CYS A 286 -13.35 2.64 8.76
N ALA A 287 -12.45 1.70 8.47
CA ALA A 287 -12.66 0.71 7.42
C ALA A 287 -13.82 -0.24 7.75
N ALA A 288 -13.97 -0.69 9.00
CA ALA A 288 -15.10 -1.51 9.44
C ALA A 288 -16.44 -0.77 9.31
N LEU A 289 -16.47 0.51 9.65
CA LEU A 289 -17.64 1.36 9.44
C LEU A 289 -17.95 1.55 7.95
N ALA A 290 -16.92 1.72 7.11
CA ALA A 290 -17.08 1.88 5.68
C ALA A 290 -17.76 0.65 5.06
N ILE A 291 -17.22 -0.56 5.28
CA ILE A 291 -17.82 -1.78 4.73
C ILE A 291 -19.17 -2.14 5.36
N GLY A 292 -19.39 -1.80 6.63
CA GLY A 292 -20.69 -1.95 7.28
C GLY A 292 -21.76 -1.04 6.67
N TYR A 293 -21.38 0.19 6.35
CA TYR A 293 -22.25 1.12 5.63
C TYR A 293 -22.51 0.66 4.19
N THR A 294 -21.50 0.14 3.48
CA THR A 294 -21.67 -0.52 2.17
C THR A 294 -22.66 -1.69 2.24
N ALA A 295 -22.56 -2.56 3.25
CA ALA A 295 -23.53 -3.64 3.45
C ALA A 295 -24.97 -3.13 3.63
N GLY A 296 -25.12 -1.98 4.30
CA GLY A 296 -26.37 -1.26 4.42
C GLY A 296 -26.91 -0.76 3.08
N ILE A 297 -26.07 -0.12 2.26
CA ILE A 297 -26.44 0.32 0.91
C ILE A 297 -26.82 -0.87 0.04
N GLN A 298 -26.02 -1.93 0.04
CA GLN A 298 -26.33 -3.15 -0.71
C GLN A 298 -27.70 -3.73 -0.32
N LYS A 299 -28.04 -3.70 0.97
CA LYS A 299 -29.37 -4.10 1.43
C LYS A 299 -30.46 -3.14 0.92
N LEU A 300 -30.22 -1.84 0.92
CA LEU A 300 -31.14 -0.84 0.35
C LEU A 300 -31.37 -1.07 -1.15
N ILE A 301 -30.33 -1.42 -1.90
CA ILE A 301 -30.43 -1.79 -3.32
C ILE A 301 -31.33 -3.00 -3.48
N TYR A 302 -31.14 -4.06 -2.68
CA TYR A 302 -31.94 -5.29 -2.80
C TYR A 302 -33.42 -5.14 -2.42
N ILE A 303 -33.78 -4.13 -1.62
CA ILE A 303 -35.19 -3.85 -1.28
C ILE A 303 -35.82 -2.76 -2.16
N SER A 304 -35.03 -2.15 -3.06
CA SER A 304 -35.51 -1.13 -3.99
C SER A 304 -35.90 -1.76 -5.32
N GLY A 305 -36.99 -1.30 -5.91
CA GLY A 305 -37.41 -1.72 -7.25
C GLY A 305 -36.50 -1.13 -8.35
N PRO A 306 -36.64 -1.61 -9.61
CA PRO A 306 -37.59 -2.63 -10.07
C PRO A 306 -37.08 -4.07 -9.96
N CYS A 307 -35.78 -4.27 -9.75
CA CYS A 307 -35.11 -5.58 -9.91
C CYS A 307 -34.70 -6.23 -8.57
N PHE A 308 -34.85 -5.51 -7.44
CA PHE A 308 -34.64 -6.01 -6.07
C PHE A 308 -33.32 -6.78 -5.91
N ALA A 309 -33.37 -8.03 -5.43
CA ALA A 309 -32.21 -8.86 -5.12
C ALA A 309 -31.39 -9.33 -6.34
N ARG A 310 -31.81 -9.00 -7.57
CA ARG A 310 -31.11 -9.38 -8.82
C ARG A 310 -31.07 -8.23 -9.83
N PRO A 311 -30.42 -7.10 -9.48
CA PRO A 311 -30.43 -5.89 -10.31
C PRO A 311 -29.88 -6.12 -11.73
N LEU A 312 -28.83 -6.94 -11.88
CA LEU A 312 -28.16 -7.16 -13.16
C LEU A 312 -28.77 -8.27 -14.05
N LYS A 313 -29.77 -9.02 -13.54
CA LYS A 313 -30.37 -10.17 -14.27
C LYS A 313 -31.83 -9.96 -14.66
N CYS A 314 -32.41 -8.84 -14.25
CA CYS A 314 -33.80 -8.50 -14.50
C CYS A 314 -33.88 -7.45 -15.61
N LEU A 315 -34.96 -7.45 -16.41
CA LEU A 315 -35.19 -6.48 -17.49
C LEU A 315 -33.98 -6.31 -18.43
N SER A 316 -33.40 -7.43 -18.87
CA SER A 316 -32.20 -7.49 -19.74
C SER A 316 -30.93 -6.85 -19.17
N GLY A 317 -30.93 -6.42 -17.91
CA GLY A 317 -29.80 -5.74 -17.26
C GLY A 317 -29.71 -4.24 -17.58
N ASP A 318 -30.70 -3.67 -18.28
CA ASP A 318 -30.67 -2.29 -18.77
C ASP A 318 -31.14 -1.26 -17.74
N ILE A 319 -31.89 -1.69 -16.71
CA ILE A 319 -32.53 -0.80 -15.73
C ILE A 319 -31.97 -1.06 -14.33
N PRO A 320 -31.20 -0.12 -13.76
CA PRO A 320 -30.70 -0.24 -12.38
C PRO A 320 -31.83 -0.03 -11.36
N ASN A 321 -31.59 -0.41 -10.11
CA ASN A 321 -32.53 -0.12 -9.02
C ASN A 321 -32.53 1.39 -8.68
N ASP A 322 -33.65 1.87 -8.14
CA ASP A 322 -33.91 3.28 -7.82
C ASP A 322 -33.15 3.77 -6.57
N VAL A 323 -31.83 3.64 -6.60
CA VAL A 323 -30.91 4.13 -5.57
C VAL A 323 -29.85 4.98 -6.25
N SER A 324 -29.68 6.22 -5.83
CA SER A 324 -28.66 7.11 -6.39
C SER A 324 -27.26 6.66 -5.97
N VAL A 325 -26.34 6.57 -6.94
CA VAL A 325 -24.93 6.20 -6.70
C VAL A 325 -24.24 7.15 -5.69
N GLY A 326 -24.71 8.39 -5.58
CA GLY A 326 -24.15 9.40 -4.67
C GLY A 326 -24.16 9.00 -3.19
N ILE A 327 -25.04 8.07 -2.78
CA ILE A 327 -25.09 7.56 -1.40
C ILE A 327 -23.85 6.75 -1.01
N GLN A 328 -23.02 6.31 -1.97
CA GLN A 328 -21.72 5.68 -1.72
C GLN A 328 -20.63 6.66 -1.27
N THR A 329 -20.84 7.98 -1.43
CA THR A 329 -19.83 9.00 -1.09
C THR A 329 -19.26 8.84 0.33
N PRO A 330 -20.07 8.66 1.40
CA PRO A 330 -19.54 8.44 2.76
C PRO A 330 -18.64 7.21 2.86
N THR A 331 -18.94 6.14 2.12
CA THR A 331 -18.11 4.93 2.09
C THR A 331 -16.70 5.26 1.63
N TYR A 332 -16.54 5.98 0.51
CA TYR A 332 -15.24 6.37 0.00
C TYR A 332 -14.47 7.28 0.96
N VAL A 333 -15.17 8.16 1.67
CA VAL A 333 -14.58 9.03 2.70
C VAL A 333 -14.07 8.23 3.89
N PHE A 334 -14.88 7.31 4.45
CA PHE A 334 -14.44 6.44 5.54
C PHE A 334 -13.30 5.51 5.13
N LEU A 335 -13.33 5.00 3.90
CA LEU A 335 -12.24 4.20 3.35
C LEU A 335 -10.96 5.02 3.22
N ALA A 336 -11.04 6.27 2.74
CA ALA A 336 -9.91 7.18 2.67
C ALA A 336 -9.34 7.50 4.07
N LEU A 337 -10.20 7.76 5.06
CA LEU A 337 -9.80 7.94 6.46
C LEU A 337 -9.05 6.70 7.00
N GLY A 338 -9.60 5.51 6.76
CA GLY A 338 -8.97 4.24 7.15
C GLY A 338 -7.59 4.07 6.52
N LYS A 339 -7.47 4.33 5.22
CA LYS A 339 -6.20 4.25 4.48
C LYS A 339 -5.16 5.23 5.02
N ILE A 340 -5.53 6.49 5.24
CA ILE A 340 -4.60 7.51 5.79
C ILE A 340 -4.14 7.13 7.19
N LEU A 341 -5.06 6.74 8.07
CA LEU A 341 -4.74 6.48 9.46
C LEU A 341 -3.96 5.17 9.66
N ALA A 342 -4.34 4.09 8.98
CA ALA A 342 -3.72 2.79 9.16
C ALA A 342 -2.52 2.54 8.24
N ILE A 343 -2.61 2.81 6.93
CA ILE A 343 -1.53 2.48 5.99
C ILE A 343 -0.32 3.37 6.21
N VAL A 344 -0.51 4.69 6.33
CA VAL A 344 0.60 5.63 6.55
C VAL A 344 1.30 5.31 7.87
N ALA A 345 0.54 5.16 8.96
CA ALA A 345 1.10 4.80 10.27
C ALA A 345 1.76 3.42 10.26
N GLY A 346 1.20 2.44 9.53
CA GLY A 346 1.80 1.11 9.35
C GLY A 346 3.16 1.17 8.67
N THR A 347 3.27 1.93 7.59
CA THR A 347 4.55 2.12 6.87
C THR A 347 5.59 2.87 7.70
N GLU A 348 5.17 3.92 8.41
CA GLU A 348 6.02 4.68 9.34
C GLU A 348 6.57 3.78 10.46
N LEU A 349 5.69 2.92 11.01
CA LEU A 349 6.04 2.01 12.09
C LEU A 349 6.94 0.86 11.62
N ALA A 350 6.74 0.37 10.39
CA ALA A 350 7.64 -0.58 9.75
C ALA A 350 9.04 -0.01 9.56
N TYR A 351 9.15 1.27 9.21
CA TYR A 351 10.44 1.92 9.05
C TYR A 351 11.14 2.20 10.40
N THR A 352 10.41 2.74 11.37
CA THR A 352 10.97 3.20 12.67
C THR A 352 11.26 2.07 13.66
N ARG A 353 10.54 0.95 13.60
CA ARG A 353 10.77 -0.23 14.46
C ARG A 353 11.79 -1.21 13.88
N ALA A 354 12.20 -1.03 12.63
CA ALA A 354 13.17 -1.90 11.99
C ALA A 354 14.61 -1.56 12.42
N PRO A 355 15.44 -2.59 12.70
CA PRO A 355 16.89 -2.42 12.81
C PRO A 355 17.46 -1.73 11.57
N ALA A 356 18.54 -0.93 11.73
CA ALA A 356 19.10 -0.12 10.65
C ALA A 356 19.47 -0.95 9.41
N ASN A 357 19.99 -2.16 9.63
CA ASN A 357 20.37 -3.16 8.63
C ASN A 357 19.19 -4.01 8.09
N MET A 358 17.97 -3.90 8.63
CA MET A 358 16.82 -4.75 8.26
C MET A 358 15.56 -4.01 7.79
N LYS A 359 15.64 -2.68 7.58
CA LYS A 359 14.51 -1.84 7.11
C LYS A 359 13.81 -2.43 5.88
N SER A 360 14.57 -2.85 4.88
CA SER A 360 14.04 -3.46 3.65
C SER A 360 13.30 -4.79 3.90
N ILE A 361 13.80 -5.63 4.82
CA ILE A 361 13.18 -6.90 5.18
C ILE A 361 11.85 -6.66 5.91
N VAL A 362 11.82 -5.76 6.90
CA VAL A 362 10.59 -5.45 7.65
C VAL A 362 9.54 -4.85 6.72
N GLN A 363 9.94 -3.98 5.80
CA GLN A 363 9.04 -3.42 4.80
C GLN A 363 8.54 -4.48 3.80
N ALA A 364 9.38 -5.42 3.39
CA ALA A 364 8.97 -6.56 2.56
C ALA A 364 7.96 -7.46 3.29
N VAL A 365 8.17 -7.72 4.59
CA VAL A 365 7.21 -8.48 5.42
C VAL A 365 5.88 -7.72 5.53
N PHE A 366 5.89 -6.40 5.72
CA PHE A 366 4.67 -5.58 5.71
C PHE A 366 3.90 -5.68 4.38
N LEU A 367 4.60 -5.60 3.25
CA LEU A 367 4.00 -5.80 1.93
C LEU A 367 3.48 -7.22 1.72
N LEU A 368 4.15 -8.23 2.29
CA LEU A 368 3.68 -9.62 2.26
C LEU A 368 2.37 -9.79 3.02
N PHE A 369 2.23 -9.21 4.23
CA PHE A 369 0.96 -9.19 4.95
C PHE A 369 -0.14 -8.52 4.14
N SER A 370 0.20 -7.47 3.39
CA SER A 370 -0.75 -6.80 2.51
C SER A 370 -1.19 -7.71 1.35
N ALA A 371 -0.24 -8.41 0.71
CA ALA A 371 -0.51 -9.36 -0.37
C ALA A 371 -1.37 -10.55 0.10
N LEU A 372 -1.16 -11.04 1.34
CA LEU A 372 -2.01 -12.08 1.93
C LEU A 372 -3.46 -11.63 2.04
N GLY A 373 -3.71 -10.38 2.45
CA GLY A 373 -5.05 -9.80 2.48
C GLY A 373 -5.70 -9.77 1.11
N ALA A 374 -4.96 -9.37 0.07
CA ALA A 374 -5.45 -9.34 -1.31
C ALA A 374 -5.82 -10.73 -1.84
N VAL A 375 -5.02 -11.76 -1.53
CA VAL A 375 -5.34 -13.15 -1.91
C VAL A 375 -6.63 -13.62 -1.23
N ILE A 376 -6.83 -13.29 0.04
CA ILE A 376 -8.09 -13.59 0.73
C ILE A 376 -9.25 -12.81 0.09
N GLY A 377 -9.02 -11.56 -0.33
CA GLY A 377 -10.00 -10.73 -1.05
C GLY A 377 -10.47 -11.36 -2.36
N VAL A 378 -9.54 -11.93 -3.15
CA VAL A 378 -9.89 -12.71 -4.34
C VAL A 378 -10.71 -13.95 -3.99
N GLY A 379 -10.40 -14.63 -2.88
CA GLY A 379 -11.22 -15.74 -2.40
C GLY A 379 -12.63 -15.30 -2.02
N ALA A 380 -12.75 -14.17 -1.32
CA ALA A 380 -14.02 -13.61 -0.88
C ALA A 380 -14.88 -13.10 -2.04
N SER A 381 -14.28 -12.64 -3.15
CA SER A 381 -15.03 -12.14 -4.30
C SER A 381 -15.85 -13.24 -4.99
N PHE A 382 -15.42 -14.51 -4.96
CA PHE A 382 -16.22 -15.64 -5.45
C PHE A 382 -17.52 -15.85 -4.66
N ALA A 383 -17.56 -15.43 -3.39
CA ALA A 383 -18.77 -15.47 -2.57
C ALA A 383 -19.60 -14.18 -2.71
N ALA A 384 -19.00 -13.10 -3.21
CA ALA A 384 -19.62 -11.80 -3.39
C ALA A 384 -20.43 -11.73 -4.69
N GLU A 385 -21.39 -12.63 -4.86
CA GLU A 385 -22.35 -12.63 -5.95
C GLU A 385 -23.76 -12.29 -5.43
N ASP A 386 -24.62 -11.69 -6.26
CA ASP A 386 -26.03 -11.47 -5.89
C ASP A 386 -26.75 -12.80 -5.63
N PRO A 387 -27.48 -12.97 -4.50
CA PRO A 387 -27.87 -11.97 -3.49
C PRO A 387 -27.01 -11.99 -2.20
N ASN A 388 -25.85 -12.65 -2.21
CA ASN A 388 -25.03 -12.90 -1.03
C ASN A 388 -24.13 -11.72 -0.64
N MET A 389 -24.03 -10.66 -1.45
CA MET A 389 -23.12 -9.53 -1.20
C MET A 389 -23.32 -8.88 0.18
N VAL A 390 -24.58 -8.74 0.65
CA VAL A 390 -24.88 -8.20 1.99
C VAL A 390 -24.26 -9.05 3.09
N ILE A 391 -24.31 -10.38 2.96
CA ILE A 391 -23.74 -11.32 3.93
C ILE A 391 -22.21 -11.22 3.90
N VAL A 392 -21.61 -11.16 2.71
CA VAL A 392 -20.16 -11.04 2.56
C VAL A 392 -19.67 -9.74 3.20
N TYR A 393 -20.22 -8.58 2.81
CA TYR A 393 -19.83 -7.30 3.39
C TYR A 393 -20.09 -7.24 4.90
N GLY A 394 -21.24 -7.74 5.37
CA GLY A 394 -21.55 -7.82 6.79
C GLY A 394 -20.59 -8.71 7.58
N SER A 395 -20.17 -9.84 7.01
CA SER A 395 -19.22 -10.77 7.63
C SER A 395 -17.82 -10.17 7.74
N ILE A 396 -17.35 -9.49 6.69
CA ILE A 396 -16.05 -8.81 6.68
C ILE A 396 -16.06 -7.61 7.64
N ALA A 397 -17.18 -6.86 7.69
CA ALA A 397 -17.37 -5.79 8.66
C ALA A 397 -17.27 -6.30 10.11
N GLY A 398 -17.96 -7.41 10.43
CA GLY A 398 -17.90 -8.05 11.74
C GLY A 398 -16.52 -8.58 12.09
N PHE A 399 -15.86 -9.25 11.14
CA PHE A 399 -14.48 -9.73 11.32
C PHE A 399 -13.50 -8.59 11.56
N LEU A 400 -13.57 -7.51 10.77
CA LEU A 400 -12.69 -6.35 10.90
C LEU A 400 -12.97 -5.60 12.22
N ALA A 401 -14.22 -5.49 12.65
CA ALA A 401 -14.56 -4.92 13.96
C ALA A 401 -13.95 -5.76 15.10
N LEU A 402 -14.01 -7.08 15.03
CA LEU A 402 -13.36 -7.97 16.01
C LEU A 402 -11.84 -7.78 16.01
N VAL A 403 -11.21 -7.74 14.84
CA VAL A 403 -9.77 -7.48 14.70
C VAL A 403 -9.40 -6.12 15.29
N THR A 404 -10.23 -5.10 15.06
CA THR A 404 -10.03 -3.75 15.60
C THR A 404 -10.04 -3.76 17.13
N VAL A 405 -11.05 -4.38 17.74
CA VAL A 405 -11.16 -4.48 19.21
C VAL A 405 -10.01 -5.28 19.79
N ALA A 406 -9.67 -6.43 19.19
CA ALA A 406 -8.56 -7.27 19.63
C ALA A 406 -7.21 -6.53 19.54
N PHE A 407 -7.00 -5.77 18.46
CA PHE A 407 -5.79 -4.97 18.26
C PHE A 407 -5.67 -3.85 19.28
N GLU A 408 -6.71 -3.04 19.47
CA GLU A 408 -6.70 -1.95 20.47
C GLU A 408 -6.50 -2.51 21.88
N PHE A 409 -7.15 -3.62 22.23
CA PHE A 409 -6.93 -4.28 23.51
C PHE A 409 -5.48 -4.75 23.68
N ALA A 410 -4.86 -5.31 22.64
CA ALA A 410 -3.46 -5.73 22.66
C ALA A 410 -2.48 -4.56 22.73
N VAL A 411 -2.81 -3.42 22.12
CA VAL A 411 -2.03 -2.18 22.21
C VAL A 411 -2.10 -1.63 23.64
N MET A 412 -3.31 -1.47 24.18
CA MET A 412 -3.53 -0.93 25.53
C MET A 412 -2.82 -1.77 26.60
N ARG A 413 -2.84 -3.11 26.50
CA ARG A 413 -2.17 -4.01 27.45
C ARG A 413 -0.64 -3.92 27.44
N LYS A 414 -0.04 -3.37 26.38
CA LYS A 414 1.42 -3.15 26.32
C LYS A 414 1.83 -1.76 26.80
N THR A 415 0.87 -0.86 26.98
CA THR A 415 1.09 0.55 27.38
C THR A 415 0.91 0.73 28.89
N PHE A 416 0.17 -0.17 29.55
CA PHE A 416 0.11 -0.34 31.01
C PHE A 416 0.90 -1.59 31.42
#